data_AF-A0A6L9ZQ37-F1
#
_entry.id   AF-A0A6L9ZQ37-F1
#
_cell.length_a   1.000
_cell.length_b   1.000
_cell.length_c   1.000
_cell.angle_alpha   90.00
_cell.angle_beta   90.00
_cell.angle_gamma   90.00
#
_symmetry.space_group_name_H-M   'P 1'
#
loop_
_entity.id
_entity.type
_entity.pdbx_description
1 polymer ?
#
loop_
_entity_poly.entity_id
_entity_poly.type
_entity_poly.pdbx_seq_one_letter_code
_entity_poly.pdbx_strand_id
1 'polypeptide(L)'
;MSFNIGQLIVTGITGLASATSVAYFTIQSGSPQFTTNFLQTQKLDSNLVSLAPKHQLKSSYSTPNSSDIVSQGSSPVVITPPTSGCKIRMAIIDDPEPPLNVRSSPEVREGNKVAQLNNNTFVSVADEKSGWLRITEPVIGWVSKNRTRSTCARVDETITFSPKSDTAIVRGEMIGTGSHSYRVRMIQGQTMTIKNFGDVFPAIIGPDGQLMAREPNIEGDENKWTDTMPISGVYTLELDSNFRGFEYEFLVEIKEGNRE
;
A
#
# COMPACT_ATOMS: atom_id res chain seq x y z
N MET A 1 27.93 54.79 7.44
CA MET A 1 27.82 53.44 8.05
C MET A 1 29.09 52.71 7.70
N SER A 2 29.94 52.43 8.70
CA SER A 2 31.31 51.96 8.53
C SER A 2 31.41 50.52 9.03
N PHE A 3 31.96 49.63 8.20
CA PHE A 3 32.14 48.22 8.51
C PHE A 3 33.54 48.02 9.10
N ASN A 4 33.62 47.50 10.33
CA ASN A 4 34.86 47.03 10.94
C ASN A 4 35.02 45.53 10.70
N ILE A 5 36.07 45.16 9.96
CA ILE A 5 36.55 43.79 9.79
C ILE A 5 37.63 43.57 10.84
N GLY A 6 37.44 42.61 11.74
CA GLY A 6 38.40 42.29 12.78
C GLY A 6 38.28 40.87 13.32
N GLN A 7 39.31 40.08 13.00
CA GLN A 7 39.84 38.90 13.69
C GLN A 7 39.34 37.50 13.30
N LEU A 8 40.16 36.88 12.44
CA LEU A 8 40.35 35.44 12.31
C LEU A 8 41.12 34.93 13.55
N ILE A 9 40.60 33.91 14.23
CA ILE A 9 41.39 33.05 15.13
C ILE A 9 41.46 31.67 14.49
N VAL A 10 42.65 31.35 13.97
CA VAL A 10 43.04 30.01 13.52
C VAL A 10 43.67 29.32 14.72
N THR A 11 42.97 28.34 15.29
CA THR A 11 43.55 27.38 16.23
C THR A 11 43.55 26.01 15.56
N GLY A 12 44.74 25.59 15.12
CA GLY A 12 45.01 24.22 14.72
C GLY A 12 45.17 23.34 15.96
N ILE A 13 44.57 22.15 15.93
CA ILE A 13 44.89 21.07 16.85
C ILE A 13 45.15 19.81 16.01
N THR A 14 46.42 19.43 16.04
CA THR A 14 47.04 18.12 15.88
C THR A 14 46.14 16.91 15.73
N GLY A 15 46.45 16.12 14.70
CA GLY A 15 45.90 14.79 14.48
C GLY A 15 46.34 13.76 15.51
N LEU A 16 45.45 12.80 15.75
CA LEU A 16 45.79 11.46 16.17
C LEU A 16 45.20 10.50 15.12
N ALA A 17 46.08 9.81 14.42
CA ALA A 17 45.70 8.66 13.61
C ALA A 17 45.50 7.46 14.55
N SER A 18 44.27 7.01 14.71
CA SER A 18 43.97 5.70 15.31
C SER A 18 43.54 4.74 14.21
N ALA A 19 44.32 3.67 14.10
CA ALA A 19 44.25 2.64 13.10
C ALA A 19 42.98 1.77 13.19
N THR A 20 42.50 1.40 12.00
CA THR A 20 41.79 0.17 11.60
C THR A 20 41.30 -0.79 12.67
N SER A 21 40.00 -1.10 12.61
CA SER A 21 39.48 -2.46 12.83
C SER A 21 38.20 -2.63 12.02
N VAL A 22 38.34 -3.13 10.78
CA VAL A 22 37.22 -3.61 9.96
C VAL A 22 36.98 -5.05 10.39
N ALA A 23 35.93 -5.30 11.17
CA ALA A 23 35.47 -6.65 11.45
C ALA A 23 34.63 -7.14 10.26
N TYR A 24 35.21 -8.06 9.47
CA TYR A 24 34.46 -8.86 8.53
C TYR A 24 33.64 -9.90 9.31
N PHE A 25 32.32 -9.72 9.38
CA PHE A 25 31.42 -10.82 9.73
C PHE A 25 31.11 -11.63 8.47
N THR A 26 31.73 -12.80 8.35
CA THR A 26 31.30 -13.83 7.40
C THR A 26 30.01 -14.47 7.92
N ILE A 27 28.87 -14.11 7.33
CA ILE A 27 27.61 -14.82 7.57
C ILE A 27 27.67 -16.12 6.77
N GLN A 28 27.87 -17.21 7.50
CA GLN A 28 27.80 -18.57 6.99
C GLN A 28 26.34 -18.87 6.61
N SER A 29 26.11 -19.05 5.31
CA SER A 29 24.85 -19.47 4.71
C SER A 29 24.47 -20.88 5.19
N GLY A 30 23.54 -20.95 6.14
CA GLY A 30 22.85 -22.17 6.52
C GLY A 30 21.60 -22.36 5.65
N SER A 31 21.68 -23.24 4.67
CA SER A 31 20.54 -23.69 3.87
C SER A 31 19.58 -24.54 4.72
N PRO A 32 18.28 -24.22 4.84
CA PRO A 32 17.30 -25.20 5.24
C PRO A 32 16.91 -26.06 4.02
N GLN A 33 17.04 -27.37 4.23
CA GLN A 33 16.76 -28.43 3.26
C GLN A 33 15.31 -28.37 2.77
N PHE A 34 15.15 -28.51 1.46
CA PHE A 34 13.90 -28.88 0.80
C PHE A 34 13.44 -30.25 1.31
N THR A 35 12.31 -30.29 2.02
CA THR A 35 11.52 -31.52 2.16
C THR A 35 10.42 -31.51 1.11
N THR A 36 10.67 -32.21 0.01
CA THR A 36 9.64 -32.64 -0.96
C THR A 36 8.85 -33.78 -0.34
N ASN A 37 7.58 -33.54 0.03
CA ASN A 37 6.66 -34.64 0.29
C ASN A 37 5.87 -34.98 -0.97
N PHE A 38 5.94 -36.27 -1.24
CA PHE A 38 5.47 -37.01 -2.39
C PHE A 38 3.96 -36.93 -2.58
N LEU A 39 3.56 -36.95 -3.86
CA LEU A 39 2.23 -37.27 -4.35
C LEU A 39 1.73 -38.58 -3.72
N GLN A 40 0.52 -38.55 -3.17
CA GLN A 40 -0.26 -39.75 -2.92
C GLN A 40 -1.61 -39.62 -3.62
N THR A 41 -1.65 -40.10 -4.86
CA THR A 41 -2.87 -40.43 -5.59
C THR A 41 -3.58 -41.58 -4.87
N GLN A 42 -4.75 -41.31 -4.29
CA GLN A 42 -5.69 -42.35 -3.90
C GLN A 42 -6.74 -42.52 -5.00
N LYS A 43 -6.65 -43.68 -5.64
CA LYS A 43 -7.66 -44.31 -6.48
C LYS A 43 -8.66 -44.98 -5.54
N LEU A 44 -9.95 -44.68 -5.66
CA LEU A 44 -11.00 -45.45 -4.99
C LEU A 44 -12.08 -45.85 -5.99
N ASP A 45 -12.45 -47.12 -5.88
CA ASP A 45 -13.15 -47.96 -6.81
C ASP A 45 -14.63 -47.61 -7.03
N SER A 46 -15.06 -48.04 -8.22
CA SER A 46 -16.40 -48.02 -8.78
C SER A 46 -17.37 -48.98 -8.08
N ASN A 47 -18.67 -48.64 -8.22
CA ASN A 47 -19.87 -49.48 -8.18
C ASN A 47 -20.68 -49.51 -6.88
N LEU A 48 -21.79 -48.77 -6.87
CA LEU A 48 -23.07 -49.31 -6.45
C LEU A 48 -24.22 -48.72 -7.27
N VAL A 49 -25.16 -49.60 -7.61
CA VAL A 49 -26.20 -49.49 -8.63
C VAL A 49 -27.53 -49.01 -8.04
N SER A 50 -28.25 -48.21 -8.84
CA SER A 50 -29.71 -48.04 -8.99
C SER A 50 -30.56 -47.62 -7.77
N LEU A 51 -31.31 -46.53 -7.97
CA LEU A 51 -32.79 -46.57 -7.99
C LEU A 51 -33.33 -45.22 -8.50
N ALA A 52 -33.99 -45.26 -9.66
CA ALA A 52 -34.77 -44.15 -10.22
C ALA A 52 -36.22 -44.19 -9.71
N PRO A 53 -36.90 -43.04 -9.68
CA PRO A 53 -38.30 -43.00 -10.09
C PRO A 53 -38.54 -42.07 -11.30
N LYS A 54 -39.38 -42.56 -12.20
CA LYS A 54 -39.93 -41.87 -13.37
C LYS A 54 -40.81 -40.70 -12.95
N HIS A 55 -40.64 -39.54 -13.58
CA HIS A 55 -41.75 -38.67 -13.95
C HIS A 55 -41.49 -38.02 -15.31
N GLN A 56 -42.37 -38.33 -16.26
CA GLN A 56 -42.46 -37.67 -17.57
C GLN A 56 -43.12 -36.30 -17.41
N LEU A 57 -42.59 -35.27 -18.06
CA LEU A 57 -43.43 -34.21 -18.65
C LEU A 57 -42.71 -33.50 -19.82
N LYS A 58 -43.23 -33.82 -21.02
CA LYS A 58 -43.41 -33.02 -22.25
C LYS A 58 -42.35 -31.98 -22.68
N SER A 59 -41.83 -32.28 -23.87
CA SER A 59 -41.19 -31.42 -24.88
C SER A 59 -41.90 -30.09 -25.13
N SER A 60 -41.11 -29.01 -25.21
CA SER A 60 -41.37 -27.86 -26.08
C SER A 60 -40.06 -27.20 -26.51
N TYR A 61 -39.93 -27.03 -27.83
CA TYR A 61 -38.88 -26.39 -28.59
C TYR A 61 -38.37 -25.06 -28.02
N SER A 62 -37.05 -24.86 -28.05
CA SER A 62 -36.40 -23.74 -28.75
C SER A 62 -34.88 -23.80 -28.56
N THR A 63 -34.15 -23.84 -29.66
CA THR A 63 -32.72 -23.56 -29.74
C THR A 63 -32.46 -22.13 -29.28
N PRO A 64 -31.57 -21.88 -28.30
CA PRO A 64 -31.10 -20.53 -28.03
C PRO A 64 -30.16 -20.11 -29.17
N ASN A 65 -30.54 -19.02 -29.83
CA ASN A 65 -29.75 -18.35 -30.86
C ASN A 65 -28.32 -18.09 -30.39
N SER A 66 -27.38 -18.50 -31.24
CA SER A 66 -25.99 -18.07 -31.23
C SER A 66 -25.92 -16.60 -31.68
N SER A 67 -26.23 -15.65 -30.81
CA SER A 67 -25.99 -14.22 -31.04
C SER A 67 -26.07 -13.35 -29.79
N ASP A 68 -25.57 -13.84 -28.65
CA ASP A 68 -25.35 -13.03 -27.44
C ASP A 68 -24.01 -13.40 -26.79
N ILE A 69 -22.91 -13.28 -27.54
CA ILE A 69 -21.62 -12.98 -26.90
C ILE A 69 -21.64 -11.48 -26.63
N VAL A 70 -22.43 -11.10 -25.62
CA VAL A 70 -22.28 -9.81 -24.95
C VAL A 70 -20.86 -9.82 -24.41
N SER A 71 -20.04 -8.89 -24.91
CA SER A 71 -18.78 -8.50 -24.30
C SER A 71 -19.06 -8.07 -22.86
N GLN A 72 -19.08 -9.03 -21.94
CA GLN A 72 -19.05 -8.78 -20.50
C GLN A 72 -17.67 -8.19 -20.20
N GLY A 73 -17.55 -6.88 -20.37
CA GLY A 73 -16.42 -6.13 -19.81
C GLY A 73 -16.37 -6.45 -18.33
N SER A 74 -15.30 -7.12 -17.92
CA SER A 74 -15.13 -7.51 -16.53
C SER A 74 -14.99 -6.25 -15.69
N SER A 75 -15.67 -6.21 -14.55
CA SER A 75 -15.49 -5.13 -13.58
C SER A 75 -14.05 -5.14 -13.08
N PRO A 76 -13.42 -3.97 -12.91
CA PRO A 76 -12.07 -3.87 -12.37
C PRO A 76 -12.01 -4.44 -10.94
N VAL A 77 -10.89 -5.08 -10.61
CA VAL A 77 -10.63 -5.50 -9.22
C VAL A 77 -10.32 -4.26 -8.38
N VAL A 78 -10.96 -4.09 -7.23
CA VAL A 78 -10.71 -2.95 -6.33
C VAL A 78 -9.71 -3.35 -5.24
N ILE A 79 -8.65 -2.58 -5.10
CA ILE A 79 -7.57 -2.78 -4.13
C ILE A 79 -7.55 -1.57 -3.19
N THR A 80 -7.62 -1.85 -1.89
CA THR A 80 -7.59 -0.84 -0.83
C THR A 80 -6.55 -1.21 0.22
N PRO A 81 -5.92 -0.22 0.88
CA PRO A 81 -5.06 -0.47 2.04
C PRO A 81 -5.73 -1.35 3.11
N PRO A 82 -4.94 -2.12 3.87
CA PRO A 82 -5.43 -2.74 5.09
C PRO A 82 -5.89 -1.66 6.08
N THR A 83 -6.91 -1.97 6.87
CA THR A 83 -7.44 -1.08 7.93
C THR A 83 -6.99 -1.49 9.34
N SER A 84 -6.24 -2.59 9.46
CA SER A 84 -5.75 -3.13 10.73
C SER A 84 -4.44 -3.88 10.54
N GLY A 85 -3.79 -4.26 11.65
CA GLY A 85 -2.53 -5.03 11.61
C GLY A 85 -1.29 -4.23 11.22
N CYS A 86 -1.38 -2.89 11.20
CA CYS A 86 -0.31 -2.00 10.79
C CYS A 86 0.00 -0.95 11.86
N LYS A 87 1.21 -0.37 11.77
CA LYS A 87 1.63 0.71 12.67
C LYS A 87 1.05 2.06 12.22
N ILE A 88 0.33 2.71 13.11
CA ILE A 88 -0.12 4.09 12.95
C ILE A 88 1.05 5.02 13.29
N ARG A 89 1.31 6.02 12.43
CA ARG A 89 2.31 7.07 12.70
C ARG A 89 1.68 8.43 12.99
N MET A 90 0.51 8.68 12.42
CA MET A 90 -0.25 9.90 12.66
C MET A 90 -1.74 9.57 12.71
N ALA A 91 -2.49 10.42 13.41
CA ALA A 91 -3.93 10.35 13.46
C ALA A 91 -4.51 11.76 13.44
N ILE A 92 -5.80 11.88 13.15
CA ILE A 92 -6.57 13.11 13.25
C ILE A 92 -7.56 12.94 14.40
N ILE A 93 -7.68 13.95 15.26
CA ILE A 93 -8.69 13.97 16.31
C ILE A 93 -10.08 14.04 15.65
N ASP A 94 -10.93 13.09 15.98
CA ASP A 94 -12.27 12.94 15.45
C ASP A 94 -13.19 12.43 16.58
N ASP A 95 -13.40 13.30 17.55
CA ASP A 95 -14.20 13.02 18.74
C ASP A 95 -15.67 13.38 18.45
N PRO A 96 -16.64 12.46 18.62
CA PRO A 96 -18.07 12.78 18.50
C PRO A 96 -18.55 13.76 19.59
N GLU A 97 -17.80 13.90 20.69
CA GLU A 97 -18.09 14.82 21.80
C GLU A 97 -16.86 15.72 22.05
N PRO A 98 -16.53 16.63 21.12
CA PRO A 98 -15.29 17.41 21.20
C PRO A 98 -15.32 18.40 22.39
N PRO A 99 -14.14 18.76 22.95
CA PRO A 99 -12.80 18.38 22.55
C PRO A 99 -12.30 17.07 23.20
N LEU A 100 -11.37 16.37 22.53
CA LEU A 100 -10.76 15.14 23.03
C LEU A 100 -9.77 15.44 24.16
N ASN A 101 -9.90 14.72 25.27
CA ASN A 101 -8.97 14.83 26.39
C ASN A 101 -7.66 14.08 26.10
N VAL A 102 -6.53 14.76 26.31
CA VAL A 102 -5.20 14.14 26.39
C VAL A 102 -4.92 13.80 27.84
N ARG A 103 -4.40 12.61 28.11
CA ARG A 103 -4.19 12.10 29.47
C ARG A 103 -2.74 11.69 29.72
N SER A 104 -2.31 11.73 30.97
CA SER A 104 -0.95 11.31 31.37
C SER A 104 -0.77 9.78 31.37
N SER A 105 -1.86 9.02 31.53
CA SER A 105 -1.92 7.56 31.47
C SER A 105 -3.03 7.08 30.52
N PRO A 106 -2.92 5.87 29.93
CA PRO A 106 -3.92 5.30 29.01
C PRO A 106 -5.13 4.74 29.77
N GLU A 107 -5.80 5.60 30.53
CA GLU A 107 -6.99 5.28 31.31
C GLU A 107 -7.82 6.55 31.54
N VAL A 108 -9.11 6.39 31.85
CA VAL A 108 -9.94 7.51 32.30
C VAL A 108 -9.94 7.53 33.83
N ARG A 109 -9.27 8.52 34.42
CA ARG A 109 -9.21 8.71 35.88
C ARG A 109 -9.29 10.19 36.24
N GLU A 110 -9.74 10.50 37.45
CA GLU A 110 -9.66 11.86 37.99
C GLU A 110 -8.20 12.32 38.09
N GLY A 111 -7.96 13.60 37.78
CA GLY A 111 -6.63 14.22 37.87
C GLY A 111 -5.61 13.81 36.81
N ASN A 112 -5.95 12.91 35.86
CA ASN A 112 -5.01 12.47 34.81
C ASN A 112 -5.19 13.16 33.45
N LYS A 113 -6.07 14.16 33.33
CA LYS A 113 -6.22 15.00 32.14
C LYS A 113 -5.08 16.03 32.12
N VAL A 114 -4.32 16.10 31.02
CA VAL A 114 -3.19 17.02 30.85
C VAL A 114 -3.46 18.11 29.81
N ALA A 115 -4.32 17.86 28.83
CA ALA A 115 -4.73 18.84 27.82
C ALA A 115 -6.05 18.43 27.16
N GLN A 116 -6.52 19.26 26.22
CA GLN A 116 -7.63 18.96 25.32
C GLN A 116 -7.24 19.36 23.89
N LEU A 117 -7.70 18.60 22.90
CA LEU A 117 -7.46 18.83 21.48
C LEU A 117 -8.81 18.91 20.74
N ASN A 118 -8.93 19.86 19.84
CA ASN A 118 -10.11 20.01 18.99
C ASN A 118 -10.08 18.98 17.85
N ASN A 119 -11.25 18.67 17.28
CA ASN A 119 -11.33 17.87 16.06
C ASN A 119 -10.50 18.49 14.92
N ASN A 120 -10.08 17.66 13.98
CA ASN A 120 -9.19 18.00 12.86
C ASN A 120 -7.75 18.38 13.28
N THR A 121 -7.40 18.20 14.56
CA THR A 121 -6.00 18.32 15.00
C THR A 121 -5.22 17.07 14.58
N PHE A 122 -4.12 17.25 13.86
CA PHE A 122 -3.18 16.18 13.57
C PHE A 122 -2.33 15.87 14.82
N VAL A 123 -2.13 14.58 15.09
CA VAL A 123 -1.27 14.11 16.18
C VAL A 123 -0.23 13.12 15.68
N SER A 124 0.99 13.24 16.21
CA SER A 124 2.08 12.29 15.96
C SER A 124 1.98 11.15 16.96
N VAL A 125 1.89 9.90 16.47
CA VAL A 125 1.67 8.70 17.28
C VAL A 125 2.99 7.94 17.46
N ALA A 126 3.37 7.76 18.72
CA ALA A 126 4.58 7.03 19.09
C ALA A 126 4.31 5.55 19.40
N ASP A 127 3.14 5.25 19.99
CA ASP A 127 2.80 3.90 20.46
C ASP A 127 1.29 3.70 20.55
N GLU A 128 0.86 2.43 20.60
CA GLU A 128 -0.52 2.02 20.82
C GLU A 128 -0.60 1.01 21.96
N LYS A 129 -1.53 1.24 22.90
CA LYS A 129 -1.74 0.33 24.03
C LYS A 129 -3.20 0.27 24.42
N SER A 130 -3.80 -0.92 24.36
CA SER A 130 -5.14 -1.20 24.91
C SER A 130 -6.22 -0.19 24.47
N GLY A 131 -6.23 0.20 23.19
CA GLY A 131 -7.18 1.16 22.64
C GLY A 131 -6.80 2.64 22.85
N TRP A 132 -5.58 2.92 23.32
CA TRP A 132 -5.04 4.27 23.46
C TRP A 132 -3.87 4.49 22.52
N LEU A 133 -3.76 5.70 21.99
CA LEU A 133 -2.60 6.16 21.22
C LEU A 133 -1.75 7.06 22.11
N ARG A 134 -0.46 6.73 22.25
CA ARG A 134 0.51 7.64 22.85
C ARG A 134 0.93 8.65 21.80
N ILE A 135 0.60 9.91 22.02
CA ILE A 135 0.94 11.01 21.13
C ILE A 135 2.14 11.80 21.66
N THR A 136 2.92 12.37 20.74
CA THR A 136 4.08 13.23 21.06
C THR A 136 3.88 14.68 20.62
N GLU A 137 2.95 14.94 19.71
CA GLU A 137 2.60 16.26 19.21
C GLU A 137 1.08 16.37 19.03
N PRO A 138 0.48 17.56 19.21
CA PRO A 138 1.10 18.81 19.67
C PRO A 138 1.39 18.81 21.19
N VAL A 139 0.85 17.84 21.93
CA VAL A 139 1.07 17.66 23.38
C VAL A 139 1.38 16.19 23.64
N ILE A 140 2.33 15.93 24.53
CA ILE A 140 2.68 14.56 24.93
C ILE A 140 1.59 13.99 25.85
N GLY A 141 1.09 12.80 25.53
CA GLY A 141 0.15 12.08 26.39
C GLY A 141 -0.53 10.93 25.68
N TRP A 142 -1.70 10.53 26.18
CA TRP A 142 -2.52 9.44 25.66
C TRP A 142 -3.89 9.95 25.26
N VAL A 143 -4.35 9.53 24.09
CA VAL A 143 -5.70 9.81 23.57
C VAL A 143 -6.42 8.50 23.24
N SER A 144 -7.74 8.49 23.31
CA SER A 144 -8.54 7.31 23.00
C SER A 144 -8.53 7.06 21.49
N LYS A 145 -8.10 5.88 21.04
CA LYS A 145 -7.96 5.55 19.60
C LYS A 145 -9.30 5.63 18.86
N ASN A 146 -10.39 5.23 19.50
CA ASN A 146 -11.73 5.27 18.92
C ASN A 146 -12.34 6.68 18.78
N ARG A 147 -11.63 7.72 19.23
CA ARG A 147 -11.98 9.14 19.04
C ARG A 147 -10.96 9.82 18.10
N THR A 148 -10.34 9.01 17.25
CA THR A 148 -9.35 9.43 16.25
C THR A 148 -9.56 8.67 14.96
N ARG A 149 -9.14 9.28 13.85
CA ARG A 149 -9.08 8.68 12.52
C ARG A 149 -7.63 8.47 12.13
N SER A 150 -7.28 7.29 11.65
CA SER A 150 -5.90 6.91 11.31
C SER A 150 -5.89 5.87 10.18
N THR A 151 -4.84 5.86 9.37
CA THR A 151 -4.59 4.82 8.36
C THR A 151 -3.23 4.14 8.58
N CYS A 152 -2.96 3.06 7.85
CA CYS A 152 -1.64 2.45 7.84
C CYS A 152 -0.63 3.42 7.26
N ALA A 153 0.45 3.73 7.99
CA ALA A 153 1.48 4.63 7.48
C ALA A 153 2.40 3.97 6.44
N ARG A 154 2.40 2.63 6.37
CA ARG A 154 3.13 1.85 5.39
C ARG A 154 2.24 0.75 4.84
N VAL A 155 2.18 0.67 3.52
CA VAL A 155 1.45 -0.36 2.78
C VAL A 155 2.39 -0.92 1.73
N ASP A 156 2.43 -2.25 1.61
CA ASP A 156 3.12 -2.95 0.53
C ASP A 156 2.19 -4.09 0.06
N GLU A 157 1.51 -3.87 -1.06
CA GLU A 157 0.46 -4.76 -1.56
C GLU A 157 0.73 -5.18 -3.00
N THR A 158 0.30 -6.38 -3.38
CA THR A 158 0.43 -6.86 -4.77
C THR A 158 -0.88 -6.69 -5.51
N ILE A 159 -0.84 -6.01 -6.66
CA ILE A 159 -1.95 -5.92 -7.59
C ILE A 159 -2.12 -7.28 -8.27
N THR A 160 -3.22 -7.95 -7.94
CA THR A 160 -3.60 -9.23 -8.54
C THR A 160 -4.86 -9.04 -9.36
N PHE A 161 -4.74 -9.27 -10.66
CA PHE A 161 -5.86 -9.20 -11.59
C PHE A 161 -6.68 -10.49 -11.54
N SER A 162 -7.99 -10.39 -11.77
CA SER A 162 -8.82 -11.58 -11.94
C SER A 162 -8.58 -12.19 -13.32
N PRO A 163 -8.76 -13.51 -13.54
CA PRO A 163 -8.54 -14.13 -14.85
C PRO A 163 -9.37 -13.54 -16.00
N LYS A 164 -10.41 -12.76 -15.69
CA LYS A 164 -11.30 -12.14 -16.67
C LYS A 164 -11.06 -10.64 -16.81
N SER A 165 -10.23 -10.03 -15.97
CA SER A 165 -10.00 -8.59 -15.92
C SER A 165 -8.53 -8.27 -16.10
N ASP A 166 -8.29 -7.26 -16.91
CA ASP A 166 -7.01 -6.65 -17.17
C ASP A 166 -6.90 -5.29 -16.48
N THR A 167 -7.87 -4.96 -15.63
CA THR A 167 -7.99 -3.68 -14.93
C THR A 167 -8.10 -3.85 -13.41
N ALA A 168 -7.46 -2.95 -12.68
CA ALA A 168 -7.60 -2.82 -11.24
C ALA A 168 -7.76 -1.35 -10.86
N ILE A 169 -8.61 -1.05 -9.88
CA ILE A 169 -8.69 0.26 -9.23
C ILE A 169 -7.96 0.16 -7.91
N VAL A 170 -6.95 1.00 -7.73
CA VAL A 170 -6.26 1.16 -6.46
C VAL A 170 -6.77 2.45 -5.83
N ARG A 171 -7.31 2.37 -4.61
CA ARG A 171 -7.81 3.55 -3.90
C ARG A 171 -7.57 3.49 -2.41
N GLY A 172 -7.37 4.64 -1.79
CA GLY A 172 -7.18 4.71 -0.35
C GLY A 172 -6.84 6.12 0.12
N GLU A 173 -6.41 6.18 1.37
CA GLU A 173 -6.04 7.43 2.03
C GLU A 173 -4.79 7.20 2.89
N MET A 174 -3.86 8.16 2.84
CA MET A 174 -2.83 8.32 3.86
C MET A 174 -3.24 9.44 4.80
N ILE A 175 -3.13 9.21 6.11
CA ILE A 175 -3.23 10.26 7.12
C ILE A 175 -1.82 10.55 7.65
N GLY A 176 -1.36 11.77 7.40
CA GLY A 176 -0.04 12.20 7.81
C GLY A 176 1.09 11.62 6.95
N THR A 177 2.26 11.42 7.57
CA THR A 177 3.45 10.91 6.87
C THR A 177 3.43 9.39 6.67
N GLY A 178 3.79 8.94 5.48
CA GLY A 178 3.73 7.52 5.13
C GLY A 178 4.17 7.22 3.70
N SER A 179 4.15 5.93 3.36
CA SER A 179 4.46 5.44 2.02
C SER A 179 3.61 4.21 1.69
N HIS A 180 2.92 4.23 0.57
CA HIS A 180 2.15 3.10 0.04
C HIS A 180 2.77 2.61 -1.27
N SER A 181 3.13 1.33 -1.31
CA SER A 181 3.72 0.64 -2.45
C SER A 181 2.76 -0.42 -2.98
N TYR A 182 2.44 -0.34 -4.27
CA TYR A 182 1.65 -1.35 -4.96
C TYR A 182 2.48 -2.03 -6.04
N ARG A 183 2.63 -3.35 -5.95
CA ARG A 183 3.48 -4.15 -6.82
C ARG A 183 2.67 -4.79 -7.93
N VAL A 184 3.10 -4.62 -9.17
CA VAL A 184 2.48 -5.23 -10.34
C VAL A 184 3.50 -6.07 -11.10
N ARG A 185 3.18 -7.35 -11.32
CA ARG A 185 4.01 -8.23 -12.13
C ARG A 185 3.68 -8.03 -13.60
N MET A 186 4.69 -7.72 -14.39
CA MET A 186 4.58 -7.49 -15.83
C MET A 186 5.61 -8.33 -16.60
N ILE A 187 5.30 -8.59 -17.87
CA ILE A 187 6.17 -9.25 -18.84
C ILE A 187 6.63 -8.20 -19.86
N GLN A 188 7.87 -8.32 -20.32
CA GLN A 188 8.40 -7.49 -21.41
C GLN A 188 7.45 -7.46 -22.61
N GLY A 189 7.24 -6.27 -23.16
CA GLY A 189 6.34 -6.05 -24.30
C GLY A 189 4.87 -5.87 -23.93
N GLN A 190 4.45 -6.16 -22.70
CA GLN A 190 3.12 -5.75 -22.24
C GLN A 190 3.04 -4.24 -22.10
N THR A 191 1.85 -3.67 -22.27
CA THR A 191 1.58 -2.25 -22.07
C THR A 191 0.89 -2.05 -20.73
N MET A 192 1.40 -1.12 -19.92
CA MET A 192 0.74 -0.67 -18.68
C MET A 192 0.16 0.73 -18.91
N THR A 193 -1.09 0.94 -18.53
CA THR A 193 -1.74 2.24 -18.51
C THR A 193 -2.18 2.56 -17.08
N ILE A 194 -1.80 3.74 -16.60
CA ILE A 194 -2.24 4.30 -15.33
C ILE A 194 -3.13 5.50 -15.63
N LYS A 195 -4.35 5.51 -15.07
CA LYS A 195 -5.25 6.67 -15.10
C LYS A 195 -5.48 7.13 -13.67
N ASN A 196 -5.08 8.36 -13.36
CA ASN A 196 -5.28 8.97 -12.07
C ASN A 196 -6.67 9.62 -11.98
N PHE A 197 -7.35 9.38 -10.86
CA PHE A 197 -8.62 9.99 -10.51
C PHE A 197 -8.56 10.75 -9.17
N GLY A 198 -7.46 10.63 -8.43
CA GLY A 198 -7.25 11.29 -7.14
C GLY A 198 -6.27 12.46 -7.19
N ASP A 199 -5.86 12.91 -6.02
CA ASP A 199 -5.03 14.12 -5.85
C ASP A 199 -3.58 13.93 -6.32
N VAL A 200 -3.10 12.68 -6.38
CA VAL A 200 -1.70 12.37 -6.63
C VAL A 200 -1.52 11.24 -7.65
N PHE A 201 -0.54 11.43 -8.53
CA PHE A 201 -0.12 10.41 -9.48
C PHE A 201 1.01 9.55 -8.86
N PRO A 202 0.92 8.21 -8.87
CA PRO A 202 1.97 7.36 -8.28
C PRO A 202 3.28 7.44 -9.09
N ALA A 203 4.40 7.40 -8.39
CA ALA A 203 5.69 7.17 -9.04
C ALA A 203 5.74 5.71 -9.55
N ILE A 204 6.20 5.53 -10.79
CA ILE A 204 6.30 4.23 -11.45
C ILE A 204 7.77 3.84 -11.49
N ILE A 205 8.12 2.77 -10.79
CA ILE A 205 9.50 2.30 -10.63
C ILE A 205 9.62 0.93 -11.29
N GLY A 206 10.61 0.79 -12.17
CA GLY A 206 10.93 -0.44 -12.87
C GLY A 206 11.55 -1.52 -11.96
N PRO A 207 11.60 -2.79 -12.40
CA PRO A 207 12.22 -3.89 -11.65
C PRO A 207 13.71 -3.68 -11.34
N ASP A 208 14.38 -2.82 -12.09
CA ASP A 208 15.77 -2.39 -11.93
C ASP A 208 15.92 -1.19 -10.97
N GLY A 209 14.82 -0.66 -10.43
CA GLY A 209 14.79 0.52 -9.58
C GLY A 209 14.79 1.84 -10.34
N GLN A 210 14.73 1.83 -11.68
CA GLN A 210 14.68 3.06 -12.46
C GLN A 210 13.29 3.71 -12.36
N LEU A 211 13.25 5.02 -12.09
CA LEU A 211 12.02 5.81 -12.18
C LEU A 211 11.61 5.95 -13.65
N MET A 212 10.45 5.41 -14.00
CA MET A 212 9.86 5.52 -15.34
C MET A 212 8.98 6.77 -15.47
N ALA A 213 8.20 7.08 -14.44
CA ALA A 213 7.31 8.23 -14.42
C ALA A 213 7.02 8.69 -13.00
N ARG A 214 6.80 9.99 -12.84
CA ARG A 214 6.23 10.64 -11.66
C ARG A 214 5.61 11.93 -12.17
N GLU A 215 4.32 12.15 -11.88
CA GLU A 215 3.54 13.31 -12.38
C GLU A 215 3.68 13.45 -13.92
N PRO A 216 2.80 12.84 -14.72
CA PRO A 216 3.02 12.73 -16.16
C PRO A 216 3.11 14.11 -16.80
N ASN A 217 4.34 14.56 -17.12
CA ASN A 217 4.60 15.69 -18.02
C ASN A 217 4.35 15.23 -19.46
N ILE A 218 3.13 14.77 -19.75
CA ILE A 218 2.73 14.28 -21.06
C ILE A 218 1.81 15.34 -21.66
N GLU A 219 2.27 15.98 -22.74
CA GLU A 219 1.42 16.84 -23.58
C GLU A 219 0.15 16.06 -23.97
N GLY A 220 -1.00 16.45 -23.42
CA GLY A 220 -2.32 16.00 -23.86
C GLY A 220 -3.18 15.23 -22.85
N ASP A 221 -2.63 14.68 -21.76
CA ASP A 221 -3.44 14.04 -20.68
C ASP A 221 -2.65 13.98 -19.35
N GLU A 222 -2.75 15.05 -18.54
CA GLU A 222 -2.04 15.20 -17.26
C GLU A 222 -2.41 14.14 -16.21
N ASN A 223 -3.45 13.33 -16.46
CA ASN A 223 -3.93 12.30 -15.54
C ASN A 223 -3.71 10.89 -16.07
N LYS A 224 -2.95 10.70 -17.15
CA LYS A 224 -2.72 9.38 -17.74
C LYS A 224 -1.26 9.17 -18.11
N TRP A 225 -0.78 7.96 -17.86
CA TRP A 225 0.49 7.46 -18.36
C TRP A 225 0.28 6.11 -19.04
N THR A 226 0.96 5.89 -20.15
CA THR A 226 0.96 4.60 -20.87
C THR A 226 2.36 4.33 -21.39
N ASP A 227 2.87 3.12 -21.14
CA ASP A 227 4.15 2.69 -21.70
C ASP A 227 4.21 1.17 -21.91
N THR A 228 5.13 0.72 -22.76
CA THR A 228 5.43 -0.69 -23.01
C THR A 228 6.60 -1.12 -22.14
N MET A 229 6.42 -2.20 -21.38
CA MET A 229 7.39 -2.65 -20.39
C MET A 229 8.69 -3.13 -21.05
N PRO A 230 9.83 -2.49 -20.76
CA PRO A 230 11.10 -2.82 -21.41
C PRO A 230 11.69 -4.16 -20.93
N ILE A 231 11.37 -4.56 -19.70
CA ILE A 231 11.84 -5.79 -19.08
C ILE A 231 10.72 -6.50 -18.29
N SER A 232 10.80 -7.83 -18.18
CA SER A 232 9.90 -8.59 -17.31
C SER A 232 10.30 -8.42 -15.85
N GLY A 233 9.34 -8.27 -14.95
CA GLY A 233 9.62 -8.16 -13.52
C GLY A 233 8.46 -7.62 -12.69
N VAL A 234 8.79 -7.14 -11.50
CA VAL A 234 7.84 -6.48 -10.59
C VAL A 234 8.08 -4.98 -10.66
N TYR A 235 7.07 -4.25 -11.10
CA TYR A 235 7.05 -2.80 -11.11
C TYR A 235 6.36 -2.33 -9.82
N THR A 236 6.79 -1.17 -9.31
CA THR A 236 6.23 -0.57 -8.10
C THR A 236 5.52 0.74 -8.47
N LEU A 237 4.29 0.88 -7.98
CA LEU A 237 3.54 2.13 -7.96
C LEU A 237 3.64 2.70 -6.54
N GLU A 238 4.46 3.73 -6.38
CA GLU A 238 4.83 4.30 -5.09
C GLU A 238 4.11 5.64 -4.85
N LEU A 239 3.56 5.78 -3.65
CA LEU A 239 2.90 6.98 -3.16
C LEU A 239 3.56 7.36 -1.82
N ASP A 240 4.14 8.55 -1.76
CA ASP A 240 4.78 9.04 -0.54
C ASP A 240 4.11 10.31 -0.04
N SER A 241 3.77 10.35 1.25
CA SER A 241 3.32 11.56 1.93
C SER A 241 4.33 12.04 2.96
N ASN A 242 4.74 13.30 2.81
CA ASN A 242 5.69 13.97 3.72
C ASN A 242 5.00 14.92 4.71
N PHE A 243 3.68 15.09 4.63
CA PHE A 243 2.97 16.08 5.45
C PHE A 243 1.63 15.56 6.00
N ARG A 244 0.50 16.00 5.44
CA ARG A 244 -0.85 15.75 5.96
C ARG A 244 -1.49 14.46 5.44
N GLY A 245 -0.85 13.76 4.51
CA GLY A 245 -1.51 12.71 3.76
C GLY A 245 -2.32 13.26 2.58
N PHE A 246 -3.03 12.37 1.92
CA PHE A 246 -3.90 12.64 0.77
C PHE A 246 -4.79 11.43 0.52
N GLU A 247 -5.90 11.64 -0.19
CA GLU A 247 -6.67 10.57 -0.81
C GLU A 247 -6.09 10.28 -2.20
N TYR A 248 -6.16 9.02 -2.62
CA TYR A 248 -5.71 8.62 -3.94
C TYR A 248 -6.64 7.58 -4.53
N GLU A 249 -6.83 7.66 -5.83
CA GLU A 249 -7.53 6.68 -6.63
C GLU A 249 -6.92 6.67 -8.02
N PHE A 250 -6.51 5.50 -8.51
CA PHE A 250 -6.04 5.34 -9.89
C PHE A 250 -6.39 3.96 -10.42
N LEU A 251 -6.60 3.89 -11.73
CA LEU A 251 -6.80 2.65 -12.45
C LEU A 251 -5.50 2.19 -13.09
N VAL A 252 -5.21 0.91 -12.94
CA VAL A 252 -4.13 0.18 -13.61
C VAL A 252 -4.76 -0.74 -14.65
N GLU A 253 -4.41 -0.54 -15.91
CA GLU A 253 -4.81 -1.40 -17.04
C GLU A 253 -3.55 -2.04 -17.63
N ILE A 254 -3.60 -3.35 -17.88
CA ILE A 254 -2.53 -4.10 -18.55
C ILE A 254 -3.05 -4.61 -19.89
N LYS A 255 -2.27 -4.47 -20.95
CA LYS A 255 -2.57 -5.10 -22.25
C LYS A 255 -1.42 -5.99 -22.66
N GLU A 256 -1.75 -7.13 -23.27
CA GLU A 256 -0.74 -7.95 -23.93
C GLU A 256 -0.10 -7.15 -25.07
N GLY A 257 1.21 -7.27 -25.20
CA GLY A 257 1.89 -6.76 -26.40
C GLY A 257 1.42 -7.52 -27.62
N ASN A 258 1.19 -6.83 -28.73
CA ASN A 258 0.98 -7.49 -30.02
C ASN A 258 2.18 -8.41 -30.27
N ARG A 259 1.95 -9.73 -30.27
CA ARG A 259 2.89 -10.67 -30.85
C ARG A 259 2.78 -10.51 -32.36
N GLU A 260 3.69 -9.73 -32.95
CA GLU A 260 3.94 -9.78 -34.39
C GLU A 260 4.62 -11.10 -34.77
#